data_AF-A0A846PW33-F1
#
_entry.id   AF-A0A846PW33-F1
#
_cell.length_a   1.000
_cell.length_b   1.000
_cell.length_c   1.000
_cell.angle_alpha   90.00
_cell.angle_beta   90.00
_cell.angle_gamma   90.00
#
_symmetry.space_group_name_H-M   'P 1'
#
loop_
_entity.id
_entity.type
_entity.pdbx_description
1 polymer ?
#
loop_
_entity_poly.entity_id
_entity_poly.type
_entity_poly.pdbx_seq_one_letter_code
_entity_poly.pdbx_strand_id
1 'polypeptide(L)' 'LKINEYGLFRGDKMIAGETEKEVFKSLGLPVIPPELREDRGEIEAAVEGKLPHLIELKDIKGDLHTHT' A
#
# COMPACT_ATOMS: atom_id res chain seq x y z
N LEU A 1 -0.64 -1.85 19.42
CA LEU A 1 -1.22 -2.76 18.41
C LEU A 1 -0.16 -3.80 18.08
N LYS A 2 -0.56 -5.03 17.72
CA LYS A 2 0.37 -6.08 17.28
C LYS A 2 -0.02 -6.51 15.87
N ILE A 3 0.93 -6.48 14.94
CA ILE A 3 0.73 -6.96 13.57
C ILE A 3 1.54 -8.25 13.38
N ASN A 4 0.95 -9.23 12.69
CA ASN A 4 1.60 -10.44 12.23
C ASN A 4 0.91 -10.95 10.95
N GLU A 5 1.34 -12.10 10.44
CA GLU A 5 0.78 -12.73 9.22
C GLU A 5 -0.71 -13.08 9.30
N TYR A 6 -1.27 -13.22 10.51
CA TYR A 6 -2.68 -13.54 10.72
C TYR A 6 -3.58 -12.31 10.79
N GLY A 7 -3.00 -11.12 10.99
CA GLY A 7 -3.74 -9.87 11.03
C GLY A 7 -3.21 -8.86 12.05
N LEU A 8 -4.04 -7.86 12.32
CA LEU A 8 -3.78 -6.79 13.28
C LEU A 8 -4.61 -6.99 14.54
N PHE A 9 -3.95 -6.96 15.69
CA PHE A 9 -4.54 -7.28 16.99
C PHE A 9 -4.43 -6.10 17.97
N ARG A 10 -5.45 -5.98 18.82
CA ARG A 10 -5.45 -5.12 20.01
C ARG A 10 -5.74 -6.00 21.22
N GLY A 11 -4.69 -6.34 21.98
CA GLY A 11 -4.76 -7.45 22.95
C GLY A 11 -4.97 -8.76 22.20
N ASP A 12 -5.93 -9.57 22.67
CA ASP A 12 -6.28 -10.86 22.05
C ASP A 12 -7.32 -10.73 20.92
N LYS A 13 -7.86 -9.54 20.68
CA LYS A 13 -8.88 -9.29 19.67
C LYS A 13 -8.24 -8.90 18.33
N MET A 14 -8.55 -9.65 17.27
CA MET A 14 -8.25 -9.27 15.89
C MET A 14 -9.18 -8.12 15.47
N ILE A 15 -8.59 -7.05 14.92
CA ILE A 15 -9.30 -5.83 14.53
C ILE A 15 -9.26 -5.55 13.02
N ALA A 16 -8.31 -6.13 12.29
CA ALA A 16 -8.21 -6.08 10.83
C ALA A 16 -7.40 -7.28 10.33
N GLY A 17 -7.61 -7.69 9.07
CA GLY A 17 -6.83 -8.79 8.47
C GLY A 17 -7.47 -9.45 7.25
N GLU A 18 -8.77 -9.23 6.99
CA GLU A 18 -9.43 -9.81 5.82
C GLU A 18 -8.93 -9.17 4.51
N THR A 19 -8.70 -7.86 4.54
CA THR A 19 -8.10 -7.15 3.41
C THR A 19 -6.93 -6.29 3.85
N GLU A 20 -5.97 -6.13 2.94
CA GLU A 20 -4.83 -5.23 3.15
C GLU A 20 -5.29 -3.79 3.42
N LYS A 21 -6.35 -3.34 2.73
CA LYS A 21 -6.93 -2.02 2.92
C LYS A 21 -7.39 -1.77 4.36
N GLU A 22 -7.97 -2.77 5.01
CA GLU A 22 -8.37 -2.67 6.41
C GLU A 22 -7.19 -2.57 7.37
N VAL A 23 -6.10 -3.27 7.07
CA VAL A 23 -4.87 -3.23 7.88
C VAL A 23 -4.28 -1.81 7.83
N PHE A 24 -4.05 -1.25 6.64
CA PHE A 24 -3.54 0.12 6.50
C PHE A 24 -4.46 1.14 7.15
N LYS A 25 -5.77 1.05 6.91
CA LYS A 25 -6.77 1.95 7.53
C LYS A 25 -6.73 1.86 9.06
N SER A 26 -6.58 0.67 9.63
CA SER A 26 -6.50 0.47 11.08
C SER A 26 -5.20 0.99 11.69
N LEU A 27 -4.14 1.11 10.88
CA LEU A 27 -2.88 1.77 11.24
C LEU A 27 -2.92 3.30 11.02
N GLY A 28 -4.03 3.84 10.51
CA GLY A 28 -4.15 5.27 10.20
C GLY A 28 -3.42 5.70 8.92
N LEU A 29 -3.08 4.74 8.05
CA LEU A 29 -2.37 4.97 6.81
C LEU A 29 -3.30 4.80 5.60
N PRO A 30 -3.09 5.54 4.50
CA PRO A 30 -3.64 5.16 3.21
C PRO A 30 -3.04 3.81 2.75
N VAL A 31 -3.68 3.16 1.79
CA VAL A 31 -3.09 1.98 1.14
C VAL A 31 -1.87 2.43 0.35
N ILE A 32 -0.70 1.93 0.72
CA ILE A 32 0.55 2.18 0.00
C ILE A 32 0.63 1.15 -1.13
N PRO A 33 0.73 1.56 -2.41
CA PRO A 33 0.94 0.63 -3.52
C PRO A 33 2.13 -0.32 -3.26
N PRO A 34 2.01 -1.63 -3.55
CA PRO A 34 3.10 -2.58 -3.34
C PRO A 34 4.44 -2.14 -3.92
N GLU A 35 4.41 -1.47 -5.09
CA GLU A 35 5.57 -0.99 -5.83
C GLU A 35 6.40 0.08 -5.08
N LEU A 36 5.83 0.71 -4.04
CA LEU A 36 6.50 1.72 -3.23
C LEU A 36 7.10 1.18 -1.93
N ARG A 37 6.81 -0.06 -1.54
CA ARG A 37 7.10 -0.61 -0.19
C ARG A 37 8.54 -1.09 -0.04
N GLU A 38 9.47 -0.16 -0.16
CA GLU A 38 10.92 -0.41 -0.19
C GLU A 38 11.67 0.33 0.92
N ASP A 39 10.96 0.94 1.89
CA ASP A 39 11.53 1.74 2.98
C ASP A 39 12.39 2.92 2.47
N ARG A 40 11.84 3.66 1.50
CA ARG A 40 12.52 4.77 0.80
C ARG A 40 11.79 6.12 0.94
N GLY A 41 10.87 6.24 1.90
CA GLY A 41 10.12 7.47 2.16
C GLY A 41 8.62 7.34 1.95
N GLU A 42 8.13 6.16 1.57
CA GLU A 42 6.71 5.89 1.32
C GLU A 42 5.88 5.98 2.60
N ILE A 43 6.46 5.65 3.77
CA ILE A 43 5.77 5.73 5.06
C ILE A 43 5.56 7.18 5.46
N GLU A 44 6.60 8.01 5.38
CA GLU A 44 6.54 9.45 5.65
C GLU A 44 5.55 10.12 4.70
N ALA A 45 5.63 9.81 3.41
CA ALA A 45 4.70 10.30 2.41
C ALA A 45 3.25 9.87 2.69
N ALA A 46 3.03 8.63 3.15
CA ALA A 46 1.71 8.14 3.53
C ALA A 46 1.14 8.85 4.76
N VAL A 47 1.97 9.09 5.78
CA VAL A 47 1.57 9.84 7.00
C VAL A 47 1.25 11.30 6.66
N GLU A 48 2.02 11.93 5.76
CA GLU A 48 1.78 13.30 5.32
C GLU A 48 0.66 13.44 4.28
N GLY A 49 0.10 12.32 3.78
CA GLY A 49 -0.91 12.34 2.72
C GLY A 49 -0.37 12.79 1.37
N LYS A 50 0.93 12.61 1.12
CA LYS A 50 1.67 13.04 -0.08
C LYS A 50 2.20 11.86 -0.91
N LEU A 51 1.54 10.71 -0.86
CA LEU A 51 1.91 9.59 -1.74
C LEU A 51 1.88 10.04 -3.21
N PRO A 52 2.89 9.67 -4.01
CA PRO A 52 2.93 10.04 -5.42
C PRO A 52 1.81 9.36 -6.19
N HIS A 53 1.34 10.02 -7.25
CA HIS A 53 0.46 9.38 -8.23
C HIS A 53 1.29 8.47 -9.13
N LEU A 54 0.97 7.18 -9.14
CA LEU A 54 1.62 6.20 -10.00
C LEU A 54 0.88 6.10 -11.33
N ILE A 55 1.64 5.87 -12.40
CA ILE A 55 1.08 5.55 -13.70
C ILE A 55 0.38 4.19 -13.65
N GLU A 56 -0.80 4.10 -14.26
CA GLU A 56 -1.54 2.86 -14.39
C GLU A 56 -1.47 2.35 -15.84
N LEU A 57 -1.77 1.06 -16.04
CA LEU A 57 -1.79 0.44 -17.38
C LEU A 57 -2.67 1.21 -18.38
N LYS A 58 -3.79 1.80 -17.91
CA LYS A 58 -4.72 2.60 -18.74
C LYS A 58 -4.11 3.89 -19.27
N ASP A 59 -3.03 4.38 -18.66
CA ASP A 59 -2.36 5.61 -19.07
C ASP A 59 -1.37 5.35 -20.22
N ILE A 60 -1.03 4.09 -20.49
CA ILE A 60 -0.12 3.67 -21.56
C ILE A 60 -0.86 3.70 -22.91
N LYS A 61 -0.36 4.50 -23.85
CA LYS A 61 -1.01 4.73 -25.17
C LYS A 61 -0.43 3.89 -26.31
N GLY A 62 0.63 3.13 -26.07
CA GLY A 62 1.28 2.29 -27.06
C GLY A 62 2.60 1.74 -26.56
N ASP A 63 3.14 0.77 -27.31
CA ASP A 63 4.48 0.22 -27.10
C ASP A 63 5.45 0.85 -28.10
N LEU A 64 6.58 1.35 -27.61
CA LEU A 64 7.57 2.09 -28.40
C LEU A 64 8.75 1.23 -28.87
N HIS A 65 8.83 -0.03 -28.45
CA HIS A 65 9.87 -0.95 -28.88
C HIS A 65 9.29 -2.34 -29.12
N THR A 66 9.07 -2.66 -30.40
CA THR A 66 8.61 -3.98 -30.85
C THR A 66 9.54 -4.57 -31.90
N HIS A 67 9.60 -5.90 -31.97
CA HIS A 67 10.34 -6.64 -33.01
C HIS A 67 9.33 -7.26 -33.98
N THR A 68 9.73 -7.47 -35.22
CA THR A 68 8.92 -8.10 -36.28
C THR A 68 9.48 -9.45 -36.66
#